data_AF-A0A067TN77-F1
#
_entry.id   AF-A0A067TN77-F1
#
_cell.length_a   1.000
_cell.length_b   1.000
_cell.length_c   1.000
_cell.angle_alpha   90.00
_cell.angle_beta   90.00
_cell.angle_gamma   90.00
#
_symmetry.space_group_name_H-M   'P 1'
#
loop_
_entity.id
_entity.type
_entity.pdbx_description
1 polymer ?
#
loop_
_entity_poly.entity_id
_entity_poly.type
_entity_poly.pdbx_seq_one_letter_code
_entity_poly.pdbx_strand_id
1 'polypeptide(L)'
;MHFHWLPSISLLLSAVTYASPAANTPTQVNLRIEGAQRTIFEGSVVTTAHNVTTSLGGTHKCDGTNEGANSSPGPTTTAALDDTGKQHGFLFDGLFISQFDDFIISTIAGESADSISNIWISGVNFFPQDIFTGCKQEVKAGDNIVFALVSVSGPDPLFLKLLGPTTARVNQAVTFTVVEGTFLTPIKGAVVNGKTTDANGKVAITFTQTGVNSAKADLPGSVRSNRVDVQVTN
;
A
#
# COMPACT_ATOMS: atom_id res chain seq x y z
N MET A 1 21.37 43.66 -67.23
CA MET A 1 22.05 42.69 -66.34
C MET A 1 21.26 42.64 -65.05
N HIS A 2 20.44 41.60 -64.89
CA HIS A 2 19.53 41.44 -63.74
C HIS A 2 20.24 40.68 -62.62
N PHE A 3 20.23 41.23 -61.40
CA PHE A 3 20.66 40.54 -60.18
C PHE A 3 19.42 40.04 -59.43
N HIS A 4 19.31 38.72 -59.29
CA HIS A 4 18.22 38.04 -58.58
C HIS A 4 18.49 37.99 -57.07
N TRP A 5 17.46 38.30 -56.29
CA TRP A 5 17.40 38.24 -54.83
C TRP A 5 16.83 36.86 -54.43
N LEU A 6 17.55 36.09 -53.63
CA LEU A 6 17.09 34.80 -53.08
C LEU A 6 16.66 35.01 -51.62
N PRO A 7 15.42 34.65 -51.21
CA PRO A 7 15.02 34.68 -49.82
C PRO A 7 15.52 33.43 -49.08
N SER A 8 16.23 33.63 -47.98
CA SER A 8 16.66 32.56 -47.07
C SER A 8 15.47 32.02 -46.28
N ILE A 9 15.14 30.75 -46.50
CA ILE A 9 14.14 30.00 -45.72
C ILE A 9 14.82 29.51 -44.43
N SER A 10 14.43 30.07 -43.29
CA SER A 10 14.86 29.59 -41.97
C SER A 10 14.09 28.34 -41.57
N LEU A 11 14.76 27.19 -41.56
CA LEU A 11 14.22 25.92 -41.06
C LEU A 11 14.19 25.95 -39.52
N LEU A 12 13.00 25.96 -38.91
CA LEU A 12 12.83 25.75 -37.48
C LEU A 12 13.05 24.26 -37.15
N LEU A 13 14.18 23.93 -36.52
CA LEU A 13 14.43 22.61 -35.95
C LEU A 13 13.67 22.47 -34.62
N SER A 14 12.57 21.71 -34.62
CA SER A 14 11.91 21.28 -33.40
C SER A 14 12.77 20.21 -32.70
N ALA A 15 13.42 20.56 -31.60
CA ALA A 15 14.12 19.61 -30.76
C ALA A 15 13.09 18.71 -30.05
N VAL A 16 12.96 17.47 -30.50
CA VAL A 16 12.22 16.43 -29.79
C VAL A 16 13.06 16.00 -28.59
N THR A 17 12.72 16.47 -27.39
CA THR A 17 13.31 15.97 -26.15
C THR A 17 12.77 14.57 -25.88
N TYR A 18 13.59 13.55 -26.12
CA TYR A 18 13.30 12.20 -25.63
C TYR A 18 13.43 12.22 -24.11
N ALA A 19 12.31 12.13 -23.39
CA ALA A 19 12.34 11.82 -21.97
C ALA A 19 13.03 10.46 -21.83
N SER A 20 14.14 10.41 -21.10
CA SER A 20 14.77 9.12 -20.77
C SER A 20 13.74 8.25 -20.03
N PRO A 21 13.67 6.94 -20.30
CA PRO A 21 12.78 6.05 -19.57
C PRO A 21 13.03 6.24 -18.07
N ALA A 22 11.96 6.37 -17.27
CA ALA A 22 12.09 6.49 -15.84
C ALA A 22 12.94 5.31 -15.34
N ALA A 23 14.04 5.64 -14.64
CA ALA A 23 14.94 4.62 -14.14
C ALA A 23 14.18 3.77 -13.13
N ASN A 24 14.22 2.44 -13.30
CA ASN A 24 13.70 1.46 -12.35
C ASN A 24 14.45 1.55 -11.02
N THR A 25 14.11 2.55 -10.22
CA THR A 25 14.87 2.99 -9.05
C THR A 25 14.33 2.27 -7.81
N PRO A 26 15.21 1.66 -6.99
CA PRO A 26 14.82 1.11 -5.70
C PRO A 26 14.03 2.12 -4.88
N THR A 27 12.79 1.76 -4.54
CA THR A 27 11.83 2.65 -3.89
C THR A 27 11.41 2.06 -2.57
N GLN A 28 11.60 2.84 -1.50
CA GLN A 28 11.21 2.45 -0.15
C GLN A 28 9.75 2.81 0.12
N VAL A 29 8.92 1.82 0.41
CA VAL A 29 7.50 1.97 0.76
C VAL A 29 7.21 1.37 2.13
N ASN A 30 6.02 1.62 2.66
CA ASN A 30 5.50 0.94 3.84
C ASN A 30 4.48 -0.10 3.38
N LEU A 31 4.68 -1.37 3.70
CA LEU A 31 3.77 -2.44 3.34
C LEU A 31 3.17 -3.07 4.60
N ARG A 32 1.87 -3.28 4.57
CA ARG A 32 1.08 -3.91 5.63
C ARG A 32 0.26 -5.06 5.06
N ILE A 33 0.25 -6.19 5.74
CA ILE A 33 -0.52 -7.38 5.37
C ILE A 33 -1.42 -7.72 6.54
N GLU A 34 -2.73 -7.56 6.36
CA GLU A 34 -3.74 -7.83 7.36
C GLU A 34 -4.46 -9.15 7.01
N GLY A 35 -4.14 -10.21 7.75
CA GLY A 35 -4.86 -11.48 7.66
C GLY A 35 -6.22 -11.41 8.37
N ALA A 36 -6.88 -12.56 8.49
CA ALA A 36 -8.24 -12.62 9.05
C ALA A 36 -8.30 -12.16 10.52
N GLN A 37 -7.28 -12.48 11.33
CA GLN A 37 -7.28 -12.23 12.77
C GLN A 37 -6.10 -11.40 13.27
N ARG A 38 -5.02 -11.28 12.49
CA ARG A 38 -3.78 -10.65 12.93
C ARG A 38 -3.03 -9.98 11.78
N THR A 39 -2.10 -9.09 12.12
CA THR A 39 -1.22 -8.46 11.14
C THR A 39 -0.15 -9.49 10.84
N ILE A 40 -0.06 -9.91 9.57
CA ILE A 40 0.92 -10.87 9.10
C ILE A 40 2.27 -10.19 9.01
N PHE A 41 2.28 -8.97 8.44
CA PHE A 41 3.47 -8.16 8.27
C PHE A 41 3.11 -6.68 8.34
N GLU A 42 4.01 -5.86 8.89
CA GLU A 42 3.93 -4.41 8.78
C GLU A 42 5.31 -3.78 8.95
N GLY A 43 5.83 -3.21 7.88
CA GLY A 43 7.17 -2.65 7.88
C GLY A 43 7.52 -1.94 6.57
N SER A 44 8.76 -1.48 6.50
CA SER A 44 9.27 -0.87 5.28
C SER A 44 9.88 -1.93 4.37
N VAL A 45 9.60 -1.82 3.08
CA VAL A 45 10.16 -2.67 2.02
C VAL A 45 10.75 -1.79 0.94
N VAL A 46 11.87 -2.22 0.37
CA VAL A 46 12.46 -1.60 -0.82
C VAL A 46 12.09 -2.47 -2.01
N THR A 47 11.46 -1.88 -3.02
CA THR A 47 11.03 -2.60 -4.22
C THR A 47 11.45 -1.90 -5.51
N THR A 48 11.48 -2.66 -6.59
CA THR A 48 11.74 -2.21 -7.97
C THR A 48 10.75 -2.86 -8.92
N ALA A 49 10.62 -2.36 -10.14
CA ALA A 49 9.93 -3.02 -11.24
C ALA A 49 10.62 -4.36 -11.56
N HIS A 50 9.89 -5.48 -11.55
CA HIS A 50 10.43 -6.78 -11.91
C HIS A 50 9.32 -7.77 -12.31
N ASN A 51 9.72 -8.96 -12.78
CA ASN A 51 8.78 -10.05 -13.00
C ASN A 51 8.44 -10.72 -11.67
N VAL A 52 7.15 -10.93 -11.43
CA VAL A 52 6.64 -11.65 -10.27
C VAL A 52 6.36 -13.09 -10.66
N THR A 53 6.66 -14.04 -9.77
CA THR A 53 6.39 -15.46 -9.98
C THR A 53 5.53 -16.01 -8.85
N THR A 54 4.38 -16.57 -9.20
CA THR A 54 3.53 -17.33 -8.28
C THR A 54 3.47 -18.80 -8.71
N SER A 55 3.08 -19.70 -7.80
CA SER A 55 3.02 -21.13 -8.11
C SER A 55 1.85 -21.44 -9.05
N LEU A 56 0.70 -20.80 -8.82
CA LEU A 56 -0.52 -20.99 -9.61
C LEU A 56 -0.49 -20.19 -10.91
N GLY A 57 0.04 -18.97 -10.89
CA GLY A 57 -0.01 -18.02 -12.00
C GLY A 57 1.23 -17.99 -12.88
N GLY A 58 2.35 -18.59 -12.47
CA GLY A 58 3.61 -18.56 -13.23
C GLY A 58 4.33 -17.21 -13.13
N THR A 59 5.29 -16.99 -14.04
CA THR A 59 6.14 -15.79 -14.07
C THR A 59 5.62 -14.77 -15.08
N HIS A 60 5.29 -13.56 -14.61
CA HIS A 60 4.78 -12.48 -15.45
C HIS A 60 5.43 -11.14 -15.11
N LYS A 61 5.45 -10.25 -16.11
CA LYS A 61 5.88 -8.86 -15.91
C LYS A 61 4.95 -8.19 -14.90
N CYS A 62 5.52 -7.46 -13.95
CA CYS A 62 4.76 -6.77 -12.92
C CYS A 62 5.44 -5.43 -12.60
N ASP A 63 5.61 -4.63 -13.65
CA ASP A 63 6.54 -3.51 -13.69
C ASP A 63 5.83 -2.16 -13.91
N GLY A 64 4.51 -2.11 -13.75
CA GLY A 64 3.71 -0.89 -13.88
C GLY A 64 3.28 -0.62 -15.32
N THR A 65 3.95 -1.19 -16.32
CA THR A 65 3.58 -1.01 -17.75
C THR A 65 2.51 -2.00 -18.22
N ASN A 66 1.99 -2.81 -17.30
CA ASN A 66 0.93 -3.78 -17.55
C ASN A 66 -0.31 -3.09 -18.14
N GLU A 67 -0.87 -3.65 -19.21
CA GLU A 67 -1.91 -3.02 -20.06
C GLU A 67 -1.62 -1.58 -20.53
N GLY A 68 -0.35 -1.15 -20.53
CA GLY A 68 0.02 0.24 -20.86
C GLY A 68 -0.41 1.27 -19.80
N ALA A 69 -0.67 0.85 -18.56
CA ALA A 69 -1.09 1.73 -17.47
C ALA A 69 -0.10 2.88 -17.21
N ASN A 70 1.20 2.60 -17.37
CA ASN A 70 2.27 3.59 -17.26
C ASN A 70 3.19 3.52 -18.49
N SER A 71 3.81 4.66 -18.82
CA SER A 71 4.66 4.81 -20.02
C SER A 71 6.08 4.27 -19.84
N SER A 72 6.47 3.93 -18.62
CA SER A 72 7.80 3.43 -18.26
C SER A 72 7.72 2.49 -17.06
N PRO A 73 8.63 1.52 -16.91
CA PRO A 73 8.62 0.62 -15.76
C PRO A 73 8.87 1.30 -14.41
N GLY A 74 8.14 0.88 -13.39
CA GLY A 74 8.24 1.33 -12.00
C GLY A 74 7.87 0.24 -10.99
N PRO A 75 8.26 0.41 -9.71
CA PRO A 75 7.86 -0.50 -8.64
C PRO A 75 6.35 -0.51 -8.47
N THR A 76 5.76 -1.69 -8.26
CA THR A 76 4.31 -1.89 -8.15
C THR A 76 3.90 -2.44 -6.79
N THR A 77 2.61 -2.41 -6.47
CA THR A 77 2.11 -3.01 -5.22
C THR A 77 2.36 -4.51 -5.13
N THR A 78 2.17 -5.26 -6.22
CA THR A 78 2.44 -6.71 -6.27
C THR A 78 3.93 -7.01 -6.26
N ALA A 79 4.77 -6.21 -6.92
CA ALA A 79 6.22 -6.31 -6.80
C ALA A 79 6.69 -6.08 -5.35
N ALA A 80 6.09 -5.11 -4.64
CA ALA A 80 6.39 -4.89 -3.22
C ALA A 80 5.99 -6.09 -2.35
N LEU A 81 4.86 -6.75 -2.64
CA LEU A 81 4.45 -7.98 -1.95
C LEU A 81 5.44 -9.11 -2.18
N ASP A 82 5.91 -9.29 -3.42
CA ASP A 82 6.89 -10.31 -3.80
C ASP A 82 8.24 -10.08 -3.12
N ASP A 83 8.76 -8.85 -3.15
CA ASP A 83 10.00 -8.49 -2.45
C ASP A 83 9.87 -8.70 -0.94
N THR A 84 8.72 -8.35 -0.35
CA THR A 84 8.47 -8.58 1.08
C THR A 84 8.50 -10.08 1.40
N GLY A 85 7.84 -10.91 0.59
CA GLY A 85 7.83 -12.37 0.77
C GLY A 85 9.23 -12.97 0.72
N LYS A 86 10.03 -12.59 -0.28
CA LYS A 86 11.43 -13.01 -0.42
C LYS A 86 12.29 -12.55 0.77
N GLN A 87 12.13 -11.30 1.21
CA GLN A 87 12.92 -10.74 2.32
C GLN A 87 12.57 -11.37 3.67
N HIS A 88 11.29 -11.68 3.91
CA HIS A 88 10.79 -12.13 5.20
C HIS A 88 10.45 -13.62 5.28
N GLY A 89 10.72 -14.38 4.23
CA GLY A 89 10.61 -15.85 4.23
C GLY A 89 9.18 -16.37 4.22
N PHE A 90 8.26 -15.67 3.55
CA PHE A 90 6.91 -16.17 3.28
C PHE A 90 6.61 -16.15 1.77
N LEU A 91 5.65 -16.98 1.37
CA LEU A 91 5.17 -17.02 0.00
C LEU A 91 3.79 -16.37 -0.10
N PHE A 92 3.48 -15.85 -1.27
CA PHE A 92 2.12 -15.57 -1.69
C PHE A 92 1.85 -16.33 -2.99
N ASP A 93 0.58 -16.54 -3.30
CA ASP A 93 0.15 -17.20 -4.52
C ASP A 93 -1.05 -16.47 -5.12
N GLY A 94 -1.26 -16.66 -6.42
CA GLY A 94 -2.30 -15.98 -7.16
C GLY A 94 -2.37 -16.44 -8.60
N LEU A 95 -3.56 -16.35 -9.19
CA LEU A 95 -3.78 -16.69 -10.59
C LEU A 95 -3.52 -15.46 -11.46
N PHE A 96 -2.70 -15.61 -12.50
CA PHE A 96 -2.53 -14.56 -13.49
C PHE A 96 -3.71 -14.54 -14.47
N ILE A 97 -4.33 -13.37 -14.64
CA ILE A 97 -5.45 -13.18 -15.56
C ILE A 97 -4.98 -12.37 -16.75
N SER A 98 -4.69 -13.06 -17.86
CA SER A 98 -4.07 -12.45 -19.04
C SER A 98 -4.87 -11.29 -19.64
N GLN A 99 -6.20 -11.30 -19.51
CA GLN A 99 -7.03 -10.19 -19.97
C GLN A 99 -6.74 -8.88 -19.24
N PHE A 100 -6.36 -8.95 -17.97
CA PHE A 100 -6.05 -7.78 -17.16
C PHE A 100 -4.55 -7.58 -16.96
N ASP A 101 -3.71 -8.45 -17.52
CA ASP A 101 -2.25 -8.41 -17.35
C ASP A 101 -1.84 -8.32 -15.86
N ASP A 102 -2.56 -9.02 -14.96
CA ASP A 102 -2.39 -8.89 -13.50
C ASP A 102 -2.70 -10.20 -12.76
N PHE A 103 -2.31 -10.29 -11.49
CA PHE A 103 -2.58 -11.42 -10.60
C PHE A 103 -3.80 -11.14 -9.70
N ILE A 104 -4.73 -12.09 -9.64
CA ILE A 104 -5.67 -12.20 -8.50
C ILE A 104 -4.95 -12.95 -7.39
N ILE A 105 -4.63 -12.25 -6.30
CA ILE A 105 -3.96 -12.83 -5.14
C ILE A 105 -4.93 -13.75 -4.39
N SER A 106 -4.53 -15.01 -4.19
CA SER A 106 -5.35 -16.03 -3.53
C SER A 106 -4.81 -16.41 -2.16
N THR A 107 -3.50 -16.33 -1.92
CA THR A 107 -2.90 -16.71 -0.64
C THR A 107 -1.76 -15.77 -0.29
N ILE A 108 -1.64 -15.37 0.98
CA ILE A 108 -0.47 -14.65 1.50
C ILE A 108 -0.05 -15.28 2.83
N ALA A 109 1.22 -15.68 2.94
CA ALA A 109 1.81 -16.28 4.14
C ALA A 109 0.99 -17.46 4.71
N GLY A 110 0.42 -18.28 3.82
CA GLY A 110 -0.39 -19.45 4.17
C GLY A 110 -1.85 -19.15 4.52
N GLU A 111 -2.28 -17.89 4.53
CA GLU A 111 -3.70 -17.52 4.67
C GLU A 111 -4.34 -17.39 3.28
N SER A 112 -5.27 -18.30 2.98
CA SER A 112 -5.94 -18.39 1.68
C SER A 112 -7.31 -17.72 1.69
N ALA A 113 -7.62 -17.04 0.58
CA ALA A 113 -8.95 -16.61 0.25
C ALA A 113 -9.76 -17.76 -0.38
N ASP A 114 -11.04 -17.88 -0.02
CA ASP A 114 -11.94 -18.87 -0.64
C ASP A 114 -12.78 -18.29 -1.79
N SER A 115 -12.68 -16.97 -2.03
CA SER A 115 -13.39 -16.22 -3.08
C SER A 115 -14.92 -16.24 -2.98
N ILE A 116 -15.48 -16.84 -1.92
CA ILE A 116 -16.93 -16.95 -1.69
C ILE A 116 -17.34 -16.19 -0.43
N SER A 117 -16.56 -16.33 0.64
CA SER A 117 -16.75 -15.65 1.91
C SER A 117 -15.71 -14.56 2.13
N ASN A 118 -14.54 -14.68 1.52
CA ASN A 118 -13.46 -13.70 1.66
C ASN A 118 -12.57 -13.60 0.42
N ILE A 119 -11.93 -12.44 0.26
CA ILE A 119 -10.98 -12.12 -0.81
C ILE A 119 -9.80 -11.32 -0.26
N TRP A 120 -8.66 -11.41 -0.93
CA TRP A 120 -7.58 -10.44 -0.74
C TRP A 120 -7.88 -9.18 -1.54
N ILE A 121 -7.94 -8.04 -0.86
CA ILE A 121 -7.97 -6.71 -1.48
C ILE A 121 -6.67 -5.97 -1.20
N SER A 122 -6.42 -4.91 -1.97
CA SER A 122 -5.30 -4.02 -1.74
C SER A 122 -5.73 -2.56 -1.63
N GLY A 123 -4.83 -1.74 -1.08
CA GLY A 123 -5.00 -0.30 -0.94
C GLY A 123 -3.67 0.43 -1.00
N VAL A 124 -3.66 1.63 -1.56
CA VAL A 124 -2.50 2.53 -1.57
C VAL A 124 -2.89 3.84 -0.93
N ASN A 125 -2.12 4.28 0.07
CA ASN A 125 -2.39 5.48 0.86
C ASN A 125 -3.84 5.51 1.39
N PHE A 126 -4.31 4.34 1.86
CA PHE A 126 -5.65 4.09 2.38
C PHE A 126 -6.79 4.16 1.34
N PHE A 127 -6.50 4.42 0.07
CA PHE A 127 -7.47 4.29 -1.02
C PHE A 127 -7.55 2.83 -1.48
N PRO A 128 -8.73 2.18 -1.43
CA PRO A 128 -8.92 0.85 -1.97
C PRO A 128 -8.57 0.80 -3.46
N GLN A 129 -8.00 -0.31 -3.91
CA GLN A 129 -7.68 -0.57 -5.31
C GLN A 129 -8.59 -1.66 -5.88
N ASP A 130 -8.76 -1.66 -7.20
CA ASP A 130 -9.40 -2.78 -7.89
C ASP A 130 -8.46 -4.01 -7.87
N ILE A 131 -9.03 -5.21 -7.76
CA ILE A 131 -8.27 -6.47 -7.62
C ILE A 131 -7.34 -6.77 -8.82
N PHE A 132 -7.54 -6.08 -9.96
CA PHE A 132 -6.75 -6.22 -11.19
C PHE A 132 -5.78 -5.07 -11.44
N THR A 133 -5.29 -4.44 -10.37
CA THR A 133 -4.39 -3.28 -10.47
C THR A 133 -3.03 -3.51 -9.79
N GLY A 134 -2.82 -4.67 -9.18
CA GLY A 134 -1.60 -4.98 -8.42
C GLY A 134 -0.30 -4.69 -9.19
N CYS A 135 -0.22 -5.17 -10.44
CA CYS A 135 0.92 -4.99 -11.34
C CYS A 135 0.88 -3.69 -12.16
N LYS A 136 -0.21 -2.93 -12.11
CA LYS A 136 -0.36 -1.62 -12.79
C LYS A 136 -0.12 -0.45 -11.86
N GLN A 137 -0.42 -0.63 -10.58
CA GLN A 137 -0.35 0.40 -9.56
C GLN A 137 1.10 0.62 -9.16
N GLU A 138 1.75 1.58 -9.83
CA GLU A 138 3.06 2.07 -9.42
C GLU A 138 3.00 2.74 -8.05
N VAL A 139 4.08 2.59 -7.29
CA VAL A 139 4.22 3.15 -5.94
C VAL A 139 5.42 4.08 -5.85
N LYS A 140 5.32 5.07 -4.97
CA LYS A 140 6.35 6.08 -4.74
C LYS A 140 6.93 5.94 -3.34
N ALA A 141 8.11 6.54 -3.15
CA ALA A 141 8.77 6.51 -1.86
C ALA A 141 7.85 7.05 -0.75
N GLY A 142 7.68 6.27 0.31
CA GLY A 142 6.83 6.60 1.46
C GLY A 142 5.35 6.21 1.33
N ASP A 143 4.91 5.69 0.18
CA ASP A 143 3.53 5.21 0.03
C ASP A 143 3.20 4.09 1.03
N ASN A 144 1.93 4.04 1.44
CA ASN A 144 1.40 3.03 2.34
C ASN A 144 0.60 2.00 1.55
N ILE A 145 1.16 0.82 1.36
CA ILE A 145 0.53 -0.31 0.72
C ILE A 145 -0.10 -1.19 1.79
N VAL A 146 -1.32 -1.66 1.54
CA VAL A 146 -1.97 -2.64 2.39
C VAL A 146 -2.56 -3.75 1.52
N PHE A 147 -2.31 -5.00 1.91
CA PHE A 147 -3.08 -6.16 1.47
C PHE A 147 -3.92 -6.64 2.66
N ALA A 148 -5.21 -6.89 2.45
CA ALA A 148 -6.12 -7.29 3.51
C ALA A 148 -7.02 -8.44 3.06
N LEU A 149 -7.12 -9.48 3.88
CA LEU A 149 -8.10 -10.54 3.72
C LEU A 149 -9.40 -10.08 4.34
N VAL A 150 -10.41 -9.85 3.52
CA VAL A 150 -11.68 -9.23 3.93
C VAL A 150 -12.87 -10.11 3.57
N SER A 151 -13.95 -10.00 4.35
CA SER A 151 -15.22 -10.65 4.03
C SER A 151 -15.84 -10.02 2.78
N VAL A 152 -16.36 -10.84 1.87
CA VAL A 152 -17.17 -10.35 0.73
C VAL A 152 -18.62 -10.09 1.12
N SER A 153 -19.04 -10.58 2.29
CA SER A 153 -20.35 -10.28 2.85
C SER A 153 -20.28 -9.01 3.70
N GLY A 154 -21.10 -8.02 3.37
CA GLY A 154 -21.17 -6.76 4.10
C GLY A 154 -20.86 -5.53 3.24
N PRO A 155 -20.77 -4.33 3.86
CA PRO A 155 -20.28 -3.14 3.17
C PRO A 155 -18.79 -3.26 2.87
N ASP A 156 -18.31 -2.44 1.92
CA ASP A 156 -16.88 -2.34 1.63
C ASP A 156 -16.10 -2.01 2.91
N PRO A 157 -14.99 -2.73 3.19
CA PRO A 157 -14.27 -2.57 4.44
C PRO A 157 -13.57 -1.22 4.49
N LEU A 158 -13.73 -0.53 5.62
CA LEU A 158 -13.02 0.73 5.86
C LEU A 158 -11.54 0.46 6.14
N PHE A 159 -10.65 1.24 5.54
CA PHE A 159 -9.23 1.21 5.87
C PHE A 159 -8.96 2.14 7.06
N LEU A 160 -8.81 1.58 8.26
CA LEU A 160 -8.52 2.40 9.43
C LEU A 160 -7.13 3.04 9.34
N LYS A 161 -7.01 4.23 9.88
CA LYS A 161 -5.75 4.93 10.10
C LYS A 161 -5.68 5.40 11.55
N LEU A 162 -4.57 5.09 12.22
CA LEU A 162 -4.30 5.53 13.58
C LEU A 162 -3.31 6.68 13.54
N LEU A 163 -3.72 7.78 14.15
CA LEU A 163 -2.93 8.98 14.37
C LEU A 163 -2.66 9.11 15.87
N GLY A 164 -1.45 9.51 16.24
CA GLY A 164 -1.10 9.71 17.64
C GLY A 164 0.33 10.22 17.80
N PRO A 165 0.74 10.52 19.03
CA PRO A 165 2.11 10.94 19.30
C PRO A 165 3.07 9.76 19.13
N THR A 166 4.32 10.07 18.80
CA THR A 166 5.43 9.11 18.75
C THR A 166 6.24 9.08 20.04
N THR A 167 5.87 9.90 21.03
CA THR A 167 6.49 9.94 22.36
C THR A 167 5.44 10.06 23.45
N ALA A 168 5.72 9.50 24.62
CA ALA A 168 4.88 9.63 25.81
C ALA A 168 5.73 9.52 27.08
N ARG A 169 5.16 9.92 28.22
CA ARG A 169 5.73 9.63 29.54
C ARG A 169 4.92 8.57 30.25
N VAL A 170 5.60 7.76 31.06
CA VAL A 170 4.96 6.74 31.91
C VAL A 170 3.89 7.41 32.78
N ASN A 171 2.73 6.76 32.89
CA ASN A 171 1.57 7.21 33.66
C ASN A 171 0.97 8.56 33.20
N GLN A 172 1.40 9.11 32.06
CA GLN A 172 0.75 10.26 31.43
C GLN A 172 -0.14 9.79 30.29
N ALA A 173 -1.37 10.28 30.25
CA ALA A 173 -2.29 9.97 29.18
C ALA A 173 -1.89 10.72 27.89
N VAL A 174 -1.91 10.01 26.78
CA VAL A 174 -1.78 10.57 25.44
C VAL A 174 -2.99 10.22 24.60
N THR A 175 -3.35 11.09 23.65
CA THR A 175 -4.54 10.92 22.83
C THR A 175 -4.18 10.39 21.46
N PHE A 176 -4.83 9.29 21.08
CA PHE A 176 -4.86 8.78 19.72
C PHE A 176 -6.17 9.17 19.04
N THR A 177 -6.14 9.24 17.71
CA THR A 177 -7.33 9.46 16.87
C THR A 177 -7.39 8.37 15.80
N VAL A 178 -8.52 7.67 15.71
CA VAL A 178 -8.81 6.71 14.65
C VAL A 178 -9.69 7.38 13.61
N VAL A 179 -9.28 7.28 12.36
CA VAL A 179 -10.02 7.81 11.21
C VAL A 179 -10.14 6.75 10.12
N GLU A 180 -11.13 6.90 9.25
CA GLU A 180 -11.12 6.31 7.92
C GLU A 180 -9.99 6.98 7.13
N GLY A 181 -9.09 6.19 6.54
CA GLY A 181 -7.81 6.69 6.06
C GLY A 181 -7.88 7.58 4.81
N THR A 182 -8.92 7.44 3.99
CA THR A 182 -9.11 8.14 2.71
C THR A 182 -9.52 9.60 2.92
N PHE A 183 -10.60 9.81 3.67
CA PHE A 183 -11.20 11.13 3.91
C PHE A 183 -10.88 11.68 5.30
N LEU A 184 -10.14 10.92 6.11
CA LEU A 184 -9.80 11.25 7.50
C LEU A 184 -11.04 11.48 8.38
N THR A 185 -12.13 10.78 8.05
CA THR A 185 -13.38 10.86 8.81
C THR A 185 -13.20 10.16 10.16
N PRO A 186 -13.51 10.79 11.30
CA PRO A 186 -13.36 10.17 12.61
C PRO A 186 -14.19 8.89 12.79
N ILE A 187 -13.58 7.86 13.39
CA ILE A 187 -14.22 6.56 13.62
C ILE A 187 -14.52 6.37 15.10
N LYS A 188 -15.81 6.38 15.44
CA LYS A 188 -16.32 6.00 16.76
C LYS A 188 -16.32 4.48 16.92
N GLY A 189 -16.03 3.99 18.12
CA GLY A 189 -16.18 2.58 18.44
C GLY A 189 -14.97 1.69 18.14
N ALA A 190 -13.92 2.24 17.52
CA ALA A 190 -12.69 1.50 17.28
C ALA A 190 -11.93 1.27 18.59
N VAL A 191 -11.26 0.12 18.72
CA VAL A 191 -10.51 -0.28 19.91
C VAL A 191 -9.02 -0.02 19.69
N VAL A 192 -8.39 0.71 20.61
CA VAL A 192 -6.94 0.93 20.71
C VAL A 192 -6.49 0.54 22.10
N ASN A 193 -5.59 -0.44 22.23
CA ASN A 193 -5.09 -0.95 23.52
C ASN A 193 -6.22 -1.22 24.55
N GLY A 194 -7.31 -1.85 24.09
CA GLY A 194 -8.46 -2.22 24.93
C GLY A 194 -9.40 -1.06 25.28
N LYS A 195 -9.17 0.15 24.78
CA LYS A 195 -10.07 1.31 24.97
C LYS A 195 -10.74 1.71 23.67
N THR A 196 -11.98 2.17 23.78
CA THR A 196 -12.83 2.51 22.63
C THR A 196 -12.77 4.00 22.30
N THR A 197 -12.78 4.35 21.02
CA THR A 197 -12.84 5.74 20.55
C THR A 197 -14.21 6.38 20.74
N ASP A 198 -14.21 7.68 21.07
CA ASP A 198 -15.41 8.51 21.17
C ASP A 198 -15.97 8.93 19.80
N ALA A 199 -17.00 9.79 19.79
CA ALA A 199 -17.63 10.29 18.56
C ALA A 199 -16.69 11.11 17.67
N ASN A 200 -15.58 11.63 18.21
CA ASN A 200 -14.55 12.36 17.49
C ASN A 200 -13.39 11.44 17.10
N GLY A 201 -13.55 10.12 17.20
CA GLY A 201 -12.53 9.13 16.93
C GLY A 201 -11.38 9.13 17.93
N LYS A 202 -11.51 9.80 19.08
CA LYS A 202 -10.42 9.98 20.04
C LYS A 202 -10.45 8.95 21.16
N VAL A 203 -9.27 8.54 21.61
CA VAL A 203 -9.09 7.65 22.76
C VAL A 203 -7.83 8.02 23.53
N ALA A 204 -7.93 8.07 24.86
CA ALA A 204 -6.80 8.40 25.74
C ALA A 204 -6.13 7.12 26.26
N ILE A 205 -4.87 6.92 25.91
CA ILE A 205 -4.05 5.77 26.32
C ILE A 205 -3.01 6.21 27.34
N THR A 206 -2.80 5.40 28.36
CA THR A 206 -1.75 5.62 29.37
C THR A 206 -0.80 4.45 29.31
N PHE A 207 0.47 4.72 29.05
CA PHE A 207 1.51 3.70 29.03
C PHE A 207 2.12 3.54 30.43
N THR A 208 2.29 2.30 30.86
CA THR A 208 2.82 1.96 32.20
C THR A 208 4.26 1.46 32.16
N GLN A 209 4.82 1.25 30.97
CA GLN A 209 6.16 0.71 30.74
C GLN A 209 6.95 1.64 29.82
N THR A 210 8.22 1.86 30.15
CA THR A 210 9.17 2.57 29.28
C THR A 210 9.53 1.73 28.05
N GLY A 211 10.15 2.36 27.05
CA GLY A 211 10.55 1.71 25.80
C GLY A 211 9.56 1.95 24.67
N VAL A 212 9.76 1.24 23.56
CA VAL A 212 8.87 1.34 22.39
C VAL A 212 7.61 0.54 22.65
N ASN A 213 6.48 1.23 22.68
CA ASN A 213 5.15 0.64 22.80
C ASN A 213 4.39 0.90 21.50
N SER A 214 3.86 -0.15 20.88
CA SER A 214 3.09 -0.05 19.63
C SER A 214 1.60 0.03 19.91
N ALA A 215 0.89 0.84 19.13
CA ALA A 215 -0.57 0.91 19.13
C ALA A 215 -1.13 0.66 17.73
N LYS A 216 -2.27 -0.03 17.65
CA LYS A 216 -3.10 -0.21 16.45
C LYS A 216 -4.57 -0.08 16.83
N ALA A 217 -5.38 0.30 15.86
CA ALA A 217 -6.83 0.32 15.97
C ALA A 217 -7.45 -0.88 15.26
N ASP A 218 -8.47 -1.44 15.88
CA ASP A 218 -9.31 -2.49 15.32
C ASP A 218 -10.79 -2.14 15.45
N LEU A 219 -11.58 -2.54 14.45
CA LEU A 219 -13.03 -2.42 14.43
C LEU A 219 -13.58 -3.56 13.56
N PRO A 220 -14.53 -4.37 14.05
CA PRO A 220 -15.12 -5.45 13.25
C PRO A 220 -15.68 -4.94 11.91
N GLY A 221 -15.36 -5.65 10.83
CA GLY A 221 -15.75 -5.27 9.46
C GLY A 221 -14.85 -4.21 8.80
N SER A 222 -13.74 -3.82 9.44
CA SER A 222 -12.76 -2.89 8.86
C SER A 222 -11.38 -3.55 8.69
N VAL A 223 -10.53 -2.94 7.87
CA VAL A 223 -9.10 -3.26 7.82
C VAL A 223 -8.40 -2.53 8.97
N ARG A 224 -7.71 -3.29 9.83
CA ARG A 224 -6.94 -2.80 10.97
C ARG A 224 -5.96 -1.69 10.57
N SER A 225 -5.72 -0.75 11.48
CA SER A 225 -4.98 0.48 11.16
C SER A 225 -3.49 0.25 10.95
N ASN A 226 -2.77 1.27 10.47
CA ASN A 226 -1.32 1.32 10.63
C ASN A 226 -0.92 1.28 12.11
N ARG A 227 0.28 0.74 12.37
CA ARG A 227 0.97 0.80 13.65
C ARG A 227 1.46 2.21 13.91
N VAL A 228 1.36 2.64 15.17
CA VAL A 228 2.03 3.82 15.69
C VAL A 228 2.95 3.37 16.81
N ASP A 229 4.25 3.53 16.63
CA ASP A 229 5.27 3.23 17.63
C ASP A 229 5.51 4.46 18.51
N VAL A 230 5.35 4.29 19.82
CA VAL A 230 5.50 5.34 20.83
C VAL A 230 6.72 5.06 21.69
N GLN A 231 7.69 5.96 21.67
CA GLN A 231 8.80 5.94 22.61
C GLN A 231 8.34 6.47 23.97
N VAL A 232 8.24 5.59 24.96
CA VAL A 232 7.82 5.93 26.32
C VAL A 232 9.03 6.14 27.22
N THR A 233 9.07 7.28 27.91
CA THR A 233 10.13 7.67 28.86
C THR A 233 9.55 7.96 30.24
N ASN A 234 10.39 8.15 31.26
CA ASN A 234 9.94 8.52 32.61
C ASN A 234 9.38 9.95 32.67
#